data_AF-A0A1C5LYS1-F1
#
_entry.id   AF-A0A1C5LYS1-F1
#
_cell.length_a   1.000
_cell.length_b   1.000
_cell.length_c   1.000
_cell.angle_alpha   90.00
_cell.angle_beta   90.00
_cell.angle_gamma   90.00
#
_symmetry.space_group_name_H-M   'P 1'
#
loop_
_entity.id
_entity.type
_entity.pdbx_description
1 polymer ?
#
loop_
_entity_poly.entity_id
_entity_poly.type
_entity_poly.pdbx_seq_one_letter_code
_entity_poly.pdbx_strand_id
1 'polypeptide(L)'
;MDKKVIDNLIDEIRKEKFIPFYYEDSSIRNNIREGNYRLTKLVGTIDYDEDLTARALLKNYVLYAYNSRTDEFFENYSDEILSWQMDKVPLIKNDEEN
;
A
#
# COMPACT_ATOMS: atom_id res chain seq x y z
N MET A 1 -1.47 -6.90 9.97
CA MET A 1 -0.50 -7.41 8.99
C MET A 1 0.49 -8.31 9.72
N ASP A 2 0.67 -9.54 9.23
CA ASP A 2 1.54 -10.54 9.87
C ASP A 2 3.03 -10.21 9.70
N LYS A 3 3.87 -10.70 10.63
CA LYS A 3 5.33 -10.50 10.59
C LYS A 3 5.94 -11.02 9.28
N LYS A 4 5.52 -12.20 8.81
CA LYS A 4 6.05 -12.81 7.58
C LYS A 4 5.77 -11.93 6.36
N VAL A 5 4.56 -11.37 6.27
CA VAL A 5 4.16 -10.45 5.19
C VAL A 5 5.05 -9.21 5.20
N ILE A 6 5.28 -8.62 6.38
CA ILE A 6 6.14 -7.44 6.50
C ILE A 6 7.59 -7.76 6.10
N ASP A 7 8.14 -8.88 6.55
CA ASP A 7 9.53 -9.25 6.24
C ASP A 7 9.70 -9.49 4.72
N ASN A 8 8.72 -10.13 4.07
CA ASN A 8 8.71 -10.25 2.60
C ASN A 8 8.63 -8.90 1.88
N LEU A 9 7.78 -7.98 2.38
CA LEU A 9 7.65 -6.64 1.80
C LEU A 9 8.94 -5.82 1.95
N ILE A 10 9.67 -5.95 3.06
CA ILE A 10 10.96 -5.28 3.24
C ILE A 10 11.95 -5.75 2.15
N ASP A 11 12.04 -7.06 1.92
CA ASP A 11 12.91 -7.63 0.89
C ASP A 11 12.54 -7.15 -0.52
N GLU A 12 11.24 -7.15 -0.85
CA GLU A 12 10.74 -6.65 -2.13
C GLU A 12 11.04 -5.17 -2.31
N ILE A 13 10.70 -4.33 -1.34
CA ILE A 13 10.91 -2.87 -1.41
C ILE A 13 12.39 -2.57 -1.57
N ARG A 14 13.25 -3.23 -0.80
CA ARG A 14 14.70 -3.03 -0.89
C ARG A 14 15.22 -3.33 -2.30
N LYS A 15 14.80 -4.47 -2.89
CA LYS A 15 15.25 -4.91 -4.21
C LYS A 15 14.63 -4.09 -5.35
N GLU A 16 13.31 -3.89 -5.33
CA GLU A 16 12.56 -3.28 -6.43
C GLU A 16 12.67 -1.76 -6.46
N LYS A 17 12.78 -1.11 -5.29
CA LYS A 17 12.87 0.35 -5.17
C LYS A 17 14.30 0.84 -4.96
N PHE A 18 15.27 -0.07 -5.05
CA PHE A 18 16.71 0.20 -4.90
C PHE A 18 17.04 0.97 -3.61
N ILE A 19 16.34 0.67 -2.51
CA ILE A 19 16.58 1.30 -1.22
C ILE A 19 17.96 0.85 -0.70
N PRO A 20 18.89 1.77 -0.40
CA PRO A 20 20.26 1.41 -0.02
C PRO A 20 20.32 0.52 1.23
N PHE A 21 21.28 -0.41 1.27
CA PHE A 21 21.45 -1.36 2.38
C PHE A 21 21.67 -0.70 3.75
N TYR A 22 22.22 0.51 3.80
CA TYR A 22 22.40 1.27 5.04
C TYR A 22 21.10 1.88 5.58
N TYR A 23 20.02 1.90 4.79
CA TYR A 23 18.71 2.31 5.28
C TYR A 23 18.10 1.13 6.03
N GLU A 24 18.05 1.23 7.35
CA GLU A 24 17.68 0.14 8.26
C GLU A 24 16.31 -0.49 7.94
N ASP A 25 16.20 -1.80 8.10
CA ASP A 25 14.92 -2.53 7.93
C ASP A 25 13.84 -2.03 8.89
N SER A 26 14.23 -1.53 10.06
CA SER A 26 13.32 -0.92 11.03
C SER A 26 12.67 0.36 10.47
N SER A 27 13.41 1.14 9.68
CA SER A 27 12.88 2.34 9.00
C SER A 27 11.91 1.97 7.88
N ILE A 28 12.26 0.97 7.05
CA ILE A 28 11.35 0.44 6.02
C ILE A 28 10.07 -0.10 6.68
N ARG A 29 10.20 -0.84 7.78
CA ARG A 29 9.08 -1.37 8.56
C ARG A 29 8.15 -0.27 9.08
N ASN A 30 8.70 0.85 9.55
CA ASN A 30 7.90 1.98 10.01
C ASN A 30 7.13 2.62 8.84
N ASN A 31 7.78 2.81 7.70
CA ASN A 31 7.12 3.34 6.49
C ASN A 31 6.01 2.39 5.99
N ILE A 32 6.24 1.06 6.05
CA ILE A 32 5.22 0.05 5.72
C ILE A 32 4.01 0.19 6.66
N ARG A 33 4.25 0.38 7.97
CA ARG A 33 3.17 0.55 8.95
C ARG A 33 2.36 1.83 8.70
N GLU A 34 3.04 2.93 8.43
CA GLU A 34 2.37 4.20 8.09
C GLU A 34 1.57 4.08 6.80
N GLY A 35 2.18 3.56 5.73
CA GLY A 35 1.53 3.37 4.43
C GLY A 35 0.31 2.46 4.54
N ASN A 36 0.43 1.33 5.24
CA ASN A 36 -0.69 0.44 5.51
C ASN A 36 -1.80 1.16 6.30
N TYR A 37 -1.46 1.93 7.33
CA TYR A 37 -2.45 2.70 8.08
C TYR A 37 -3.22 3.67 7.17
N ARG A 38 -2.52 4.39 6.29
CA ARG A 38 -3.16 5.32 5.36
C ARG A 38 -4.03 4.61 4.32
N LEU A 39 -3.54 3.53 3.72
CA LEU A 39 -4.28 2.77 2.70
C LEU A 39 -5.50 2.06 3.29
N THR A 40 -5.38 1.47 4.49
CA THR A 40 -6.53 0.82 5.16
C THR A 40 -7.63 1.82 5.56
N LYS A 41 -7.32 3.10 5.74
CA LYS A 41 -8.34 4.15 5.93
C LYS A 41 -9.20 4.38 4.67
N LEU A 42 -8.69 4.05 3.49
CA LEU A 42 -9.36 4.28 2.21
C LEU A 42 -10.33 3.15 1.83
N VAL A 43 -10.02 1.91 2.20
CA VAL A 43 -10.77 0.70 1.76
C VAL A 43 -11.07 -0.31 2.87
N GLY A 44 -10.61 -0.08 4.09
CA GLY A 44 -10.73 -1.04 5.19
C GLY A 44 -9.61 -2.07 5.23
N THR A 45 -9.96 -3.35 5.41
CA THR A 45 -8.96 -4.42 5.56
C THR A 45 -8.31 -4.75 4.22
N ILE A 46 -6.99 -4.91 4.23
CA ILE A 46 -6.19 -5.24 3.04
C ILE A 46 -5.47 -6.56 3.28
N ASP A 47 -5.60 -7.48 2.32
CA ASP A 47 -4.74 -8.65 2.20
C ASP A 47 -3.67 -8.36 1.15
N TYR A 48 -2.42 -8.19 1.58
CA TYR A 48 -1.32 -7.84 0.66
C TYR A 48 -0.78 -9.02 -0.16
N ASP A 49 -1.18 -10.26 0.15
CA ASP A 49 -0.82 -11.42 -0.65
C ASP A 49 -1.81 -11.63 -1.82
N GLU A 50 -3.06 -11.15 -1.67
CA GLU A 50 -4.09 -11.23 -2.72
C GLU A 50 -4.31 -9.89 -3.47
N ASP A 51 -4.26 -8.76 -2.77
CA ASP A 51 -4.47 -7.44 -3.34
C ASP A 51 -3.17 -6.85 -3.90
N LEU A 52 -2.86 -7.22 -5.14
CA LEU A 52 -1.64 -6.77 -5.83
C LEU A 52 -1.59 -5.25 -6.04
N THR A 53 -2.74 -4.59 -6.21
CA THR A 53 -2.82 -3.13 -6.34
C THR A 53 -2.44 -2.47 -5.01
N ALA A 54 -3.01 -2.93 -3.89
CA ALA A 54 -2.63 -2.43 -2.58
C ALA A 54 -1.16 -2.69 -2.28
N ARG A 55 -0.63 -3.86 -2.65
CA ARG A 55 0.80 -4.20 -2.50
C ARG A 55 1.68 -3.24 -3.30
N ALA A 56 1.34 -2.96 -4.55
CA ALA A 56 2.07 -2.01 -5.39
C ALA A 56 2.03 -0.58 -4.81
N LEU A 57 0.84 -0.10 -4.44
CA LEU A 57 0.64 1.21 -3.81
C LEU A 57 1.45 1.34 -2.52
N LEU A 58 1.47 0.32 -1.66
CA LEU A 58 2.27 0.33 -0.43
C LEU A 58 3.77 0.40 -0.72
N LYS A 59 4.28 -0.38 -1.69
CA LYS A 59 5.69 -0.33 -2.08
C LYS A 59 6.08 1.04 -2.64
N ASN A 60 5.19 1.66 -3.42
CA ASN A 60 5.39 3.02 -3.93
C ASN A 60 5.36 4.04 -2.77
N TYR A 61 4.39 3.94 -1.87
CA TYR A 61 4.32 4.81 -0.70
C TYR A 61 5.63 4.79 0.11
N VAL A 62 6.21 3.62 0.34
CA VAL A 62 7.47 3.49 1.09
C VAL A 62 8.64 4.16 0.37
N LEU A 63 8.70 4.10 -0.96
CA LEU A 63 9.71 4.84 -1.74
C LEU A 63 9.54 6.36 -1.57
N TYR A 64 8.31 6.87 -1.58
CA TYR A 64 8.05 8.30 -1.36
C TYR A 64 8.35 8.71 0.09
N ALA A 65 8.01 7.87 1.07
CA ALA A 65 8.32 8.09 2.48
C ALA A 65 9.85 8.16 2.72
N TYR A 66 10.61 7.24 2.10
CA TYR A 66 12.07 7.28 2.12
C TYR A 66 12.63 8.63 1.60
N ASN A 67 12.02 9.19 0.56
CA ASN A 67 12.41 10.49 -0.01
C ASN A 67 11.76 11.69 0.68
N SER A 68 11.05 11.51 1.80
CA SER A 68 10.29 12.55 2.51
C SER A 68 9.26 13.29 1.64
N ARG A 69 8.59 12.55 0.75
CA ARG A 69 7.65 13.07 -0.26
C ARG A 69 6.28 12.41 -0.22
N THR A 70 5.79 12.03 0.95
CA THR A 70 4.51 11.31 1.06
C THR A 70 3.30 12.09 0.52
N ASP A 71 3.39 13.41 0.45
CA ASP A 71 2.33 14.24 -0.11
C ASP A 71 2.26 14.07 -1.64
N GLU A 72 3.41 14.07 -2.32
CA GLU A 72 3.52 13.80 -3.76
C GLU A 72 3.00 12.39 -4.12
N PHE A 73 3.06 11.41 -3.21
CA PHE A 73 2.51 10.08 -3.46
C PHE A 73 1.00 10.13 -3.71
N PHE A 74 0.25 10.84 -2.86
CA PHE A 74 -1.21 10.92 -3.01
C PHE A 74 -1.63 11.75 -4.22
N GLU A 75 -0.80 12.69 -4.65
CA GLU A 75 -1.00 13.43 -5.90
C GLU A 75 -0.75 12.53 -7.10
N ASN A 76 0.42 11.89 -7.17
CA ASN A 76 0.87 11.12 -8.34
C ASN A 76 0.10 9.79 -8.54
N TYR A 77 -0.42 9.19 -7.47
CA TYR A 77 -1.20 7.96 -7.51
C TYR A 77 -2.70 8.20 -7.28
N SER A 78 -3.17 9.44 -7.35
CA SER A 78 -4.57 9.82 -7.09
C SER A 78 -5.57 9.00 -7.93
N ASP A 79 -5.36 8.90 -9.24
CA ASP A 79 -6.23 8.14 -10.14
C ASP A 79 -6.24 6.63 -9.84
N GLU A 80 -5.06 6.04 -9.59
CA GLU A 80 -4.92 4.61 -9.25
C GLU A 80 -5.59 4.30 -7.89
N ILE A 81 -5.39 5.19 -6.91
CA ILE A 81 -6.02 5.07 -5.60
C ILE A 81 -7.54 5.17 -5.73
N LEU A 82 -8.06 6.12 -6.52
CA LEU A 82 -9.49 6.26 -6.73
C LEU A 82 -10.08 5.03 -7.41
N SER A 83 -9.44 4.53 -8.48
CA SER A 83 -9.85 3.30 -9.15
C SER A 83 -9.88 2.12 -8.17
N TRP A 84 -8.82 1.95 -7.39
CA TRP A 84 -8.72 0.89 -6.39
C TRP A 84 -9.81 1.02 -5.32
N GLN A 85 -10.12 2.23 -4.85
CA GLN A 85 -11.23 2.45 -3.92
C GLN A 85 -12.57 2.02 -4.52
N MET A 86 -12.83 2.34 -5.78
CA MET A 86 -14.06 1.95 -6.47
C MET A 86 -14.18 0.43 -6.65
N ASP A 87 -13.07 -0.26 -6.96
CA ASP A 87 -13.03 -1.72 -7.05
C ASP A 87 -13.34 -2.41 -5.72
N LYS A 88 -13.11 -1.73 -4.59
CA LYS A 88 -13.41 -2.24 -3.24
C LYS A 88 -14.81 -1.93 -2.76
N VAL A 89 -15.53 -1.02 -3.42
CA VAL A 89 -16.94 -0.77 -3.10
C VAL A 89 -17.73 -2.00 -3.57
N PRO A 90 -18.43 -2.70 -2.66
CA PRO A 90 -19.34 -3.76 -3.08
C PRO A 90 -20.36 -3.16 -4.04
N LEU A 91 -20.47 -3.71 -5.25
CA LEU A 91 -21.59 -3.37 -6.12
C LEU A 91 -22.87 -3.65 -5.33
N ILE A 92 -23.68 -2.61 -5.13
CA ILE A 92 -25.03 -2.78 -4.59
C ILE A 92 -25.72 -3.73 -5.58
N LYS A 93 -25.93 -4.98 -5.16
CA LYS A 93 -26.87 -5.84 -5.87
C LYS A 93 -28.21 -5.16 -5.68
N ASN A 94 -28.76 -4.62 -6.76
CA ASN A 94 -30.16 -4.24 -6.76
C ASN A 94 -30.93 -5.53 -6.53
N ASP A 95 -31.33 -5.77 -5.29
CA ASP A 95 -32.36 -6.76 -4.94
C ASP A 95 -33.71 -6.19 -5.45
N GLU A 96 -33.84 -6.08 -6.78
CA GLU A 96 -35.10 -5.81 -7.48
C GLU A 96 -35.50 -7.07 -8.25
N GLU A 97 -35.76 -8.14 -7.52
CA GLU A 97 -36.69 -9.18 -7.94
C GLU A 97 -37.56 -9.57 -6.74
N ASN A 98 -38.72 -8.91 -6.64
CA ASN A 98 -40.02 -9.50 -6.26
C ASN A 98 -41.16 -8.51 -6.47
#